data_AF-A0A840CVA8-F1
#
_entry.id   AF-A0A840CVA8-F1
#
_cell.length_a   1.000
_cell.length_b   1.000
_cell.length_c   1.000
_cell.angle_alpha   90.00
_cell.angle_beta   90.00
_cell.angle_gamma   90.00
#
_symmetry.space_group_name_H-M   'P 1'
#
loop_
_entity.id
_entity.type
_entity.pdbx_description
1 polymer ?
#
loop_
_entity_poly.entity_id
_entity_poly.type
_entity_poly.pdbx_seq_one_letter_code
_entity_poly.pdbx_strand_id
1 'polypeptide(L)'
;MNNKGKVESGNTLSENERVGLLRVISDYTYALDTLDRYDYQKLEIEKTTVDEPFRANYDNAMEAIYVLRDKFGSGGLFGNEKDQSFKSSISTIYQTFGGEELYPSIEEKAAMLLYLVTKNHSFSDGNKRIAAFLFLWFLEKNGILYKSDSTRLIENNTLVALTLMIAESRTEEKDIMVKVIVNLINQNN
;
A
#
# COMPACT_ATOMS: atom_id res chain seq x y z
N MET A 1 -11.19 60.76 25.01
CA MET A 1 -11.04 59.68 26.02
C MET A 1 -10.71 58.42 25.25
N ASN A 2 -9.47 57.95 25.40
CA ASN A 2 -8.88 56.91 24.54
C ASN A 2 -9.47 55.52 24.84
N ASN A 3 -9.81 54.85 23.73
CA ASN A 3 -10.24 53.47 23.66
C ASN A 3 -9.04 52.54 23.94
N LYS A 4 -9.16 51.65 24.93
CA LYS A 4 -8.16 50.61 25.23
C LYS A 4 -8.22 49.55 24.14
N GLY A 5 -7.33 49.65 23.16
CA GLY A 5 -7.03 48.57 22.22
C GLY A 5 -6.41 47.39 22.97
N LYS A 6 -7.20 46.35 23.15
CA LYS A 6 -6.78 45.01 23.60
C LYS A 6 -6.01 44.41 22.41
N VAL A 7 -4.68 44.53 22.42
CA VAL A 7 -3.82 43.83 21.46
C VAL A 7 -3.71 42.40 21.95
N GLU A 8 -4.31 41.49 21.17
CA GLU A 8 -4.22 40.05 21.37
C GLU A 8 -2.76 39.61 21.26
N SER A 9 -2.28 38.94 22.31
CA SER A 9 -0.94 38.36 22.40
C SER A 9 -0.79 37.26 21.36
N GLY A 10 -0.02 37.52 20.30
CA GLY A 10 0.50 36.47 19.41
C GLY A 10 1.34 35.51 20.25
N ASN A 11 0.86 34.27 20.37
CA ASN A 11 1.52 33.22 21.15
C ASN A 11 2.86 32.88 20.49
N THR A 12 3.97 33.41 21.01
CA THR A 12 5.30 33.07 20.52
C THR A 12 5.69 31.74 21.15
N LEU A 13 5.93 30.70 20.33
CA LEU A 13 6.35 29.39 20.81
C LEU A 13 7.63 29.53 21.65
N SER A 14 7.68 28.84 22.79
CA SER A 14 8.92 28.71 23.56
C SER A 14 9.97 27.95 22.77
N GLU A 15 11.25 28.10 23.14
CA GLU A 15 12.35 27.47 22.40
C GLU A 15 12.22 25.94 22.37
N ASN A 16 11.79 25.32 23.47
CA ASN A 16 11.56 23.88 23.54
C ASN A 16 10.42 23.43 22.62
N GLU A 17 9.36 24.23 22.50
CA GLU A 17 8.25 23.96 21.58
C GLU A 17 8.69 24.08 20.12
N ARG A 18 9.54 25.07 19.79
CA ARG A 18 10.12 25.21 18.45
C ARG A 18 10.98 24.02 18.06
N VAL A 19 11.85 23.56 18.97
CA VAL A 19 12.70 22.37 18.74
C VAL A 19 11.83 21.12 18.56
N GLY A 20 10.81 20.94 19.40
CA GLY A 20 9.84 19.85 19.26
C GLY A 20 9.13 19.87 17.90
N LEU A 21 8.67 21.05 17.46
CA LEU A 21 8.00 21.21 16.17
C LEU A 21 8.93 20.89 14.98
N LEU A 22 10.16 21.40 14.99
CA LEU A 22 11.13 21.12 13.92
C LEU A 22 11.45 19.63 13.81
N ARG A 23 11.52 18.93 14.95
CA ARG A 23 11.70 17.48 14.97
C ARG A 23 10.51 16.76 14.33
N VAL A 24 9.27 17.11 14.70
CA VAL A 24 8.08 16.50 14.07
C VAL A 24 8.07 16.75 12.56
N ILE A 25 8.37 17.97 12.12
CA ILE A 25 8.43 18.27 10.67
C ILE A 25 9.49 17.39 10.00
N SER A 26 10.69 17.30 10.57
CA SER A 26 11.77 16.47 10.03
C SER A 26 11.38 14.99 9.97
N ASP A 27 10.80 14.44 11.04
CA ASP A 27 10.45 13.03 11.16
C ASP A 27 9.32 12.63 10.19
N TYR A 28 8.44 13.57 9.82
CA TYR A 28 7.26 13.33 8.96
C TYR A 28 7.32 14.02 7.60
N THR A 29 8.47 14.58 7.20
CA THR A 29 8.60 15.34 5.93
C THR A 29 8.14 14.54 4.73
N TYR A 30 8.53 13.27 4.63
CA TYR A 30 8.14 12.40 3.52
C TYR A 30 6.62 12.20 3.45
N ALA A 31 5.98 11.96 4.59
CA ALA A 31 4.52 11.78 4.65
C ALA A 31 3.79 13.08 4.26
N LEU A 32 4.24 14.23 4.75
CA LEU A 32 3.64 15.52 4.44
C LEU A 32 3.80 15.90 2.96
N ASP A 33 4.97 15.64 2.36
CA ASP A 33 5.22 15.86 0.93
C ASP A 33 4.37 14.93 0.05
N THR A 34 4.22 13.67 0.45
CA THR A 34 3.37 12.70 -0.26
C THR A 34 1.90 13.14 -0.26
N LEU A 35 1.41 13.70 0.86
CA LEU A 35 0.05 14.24 0.95
C LEU A 35 -0.12 15.50 0.08
N ASP A 36 0.85 16.41 0.06
CA ASP A 36 0.83 17.59 -0.82
C ASP A 36 0.75 17.17 -2.29
N ARG A 37 1.60 16.22 -2.71
CA ARG A 37 1.57 15.66 -4.07
C ARG A 37 0.25 14.97 -4.39
N TYR A 38 -0.38 14.29 -3.44
CA TYR A 38 -1.70 13.69 -3.61
C TYR A 38 -2.76 14.76 -3.90
N ASP A 39 -2.83 15.80 -3.08
CA ASP A 39 -3.84 16.86 -3.18
C ASP A 39 -3.73 17.63 -4.51
N TYR A 40 -2.52 17.86 -4.99
CA TYR A 40 -2.27 18.49 -6.28
C TYR A 40 -2.31 17.54 -7.49
N GLN A 41 -2.66 16.26 -7.29
CA GLN A 41 -2.66 15.22 -8.33
C GLN A 41 -1.29 15.05 -9.04
N LYS A 42 -0.20 15.25 -8.30
CA LYS A 42 1.19 15.15 -8.77
C LYS A 42 1.92 13.91 -8.26
N LEU A 43 1.19 12.92 -7.76
CA LEU A 43 1.81 11.64 -7.37
C LEU A 43 2.35 10.92 -8.62
N GLU A 44 3.66 10.68 -8.57
CA GLU A 44 4.41 9.94 -9.57
C GLU A 44 4.87 8.60 -8.99
N ILE A 45 5.18 7.65 -9.88
CA ILE A 45 5.78 6.38 -9.50
C ILE A 45 7.28 6.53 -9.71
N GLU A 46 8.02 6.48 -8.60
CA GLU A 46 9.45 6.70 -8.58
C GLU A 46 10.11 5.80 -7.54
N LYS A 47 11.42 5.58 -7.71
CA LYS A 47 12.26 4.88 -6.72
C LYS A 47 11.77 3.46 -6.42
N THR A 48 11.32 2.78 -7.47
CA THR A 48 10.82 1.41 -7.43
C THR A 48 11.88 0.40 -7.86
N THR A 49 11.60 -0.87 -7.60
CA THR A 49 12.50 -2.00 -7.82
C THR A 49 12.04 -2.79 -9.06
N VAL A 50 12.86 -2.78 -10.11
CA VAL A 50 12.55 -3.45 -11.40
C VAL A 50 13.11 -4.88 -11.50
N ASP A 51 14.14 -5.21 -10.71
CA ASP A 51 14.67 -6.57 -10.65
C ASP A 51 13.72 -7.44 -9.85
N GLU A 52 13.01 -8.35 -10.53
CA GLU A 52 11.99 -9.23 -9.96
C GLU A 52 12.53 -10.67 -9.89
N PRO A 53 13.26 -11.07 -8.83
CA PRO A 53 13.80 -12.42 -8.70
C PRO A 53 12.71 -13.48 -8.53
N PHE A 54 11.49 -13.09 -8.14
CA PHE A 54 10.36 -13.98 -7.98
C PHE A 54 9.12 -13.51 -8.76
N ARG A 55 8.68 -14.37 -9.69
CA ARG A 55 7.42 -14.19 -10.41
C ARG A 55 6.28 -14.98 -9.77
N ALA A 56 5.25 -14.27 -9.31
CA ALA A 56 4.01 -14.91 -8.87
C ALA A 56 3.28 -15.53 -10.06
N ASN A 57 2.63 -16.67 -9.82
CA ASN A 57 1.71 -17.28 -10.76
C ASN A 57 0.51 -17.83 -9.98
N TYR A 58 -0.48 -18.34 -10.69
CA TYR A 58 -1.69 -18.82 -10.06
C TYR A 58 -1.40 -19.96 -9.07
N ASP A 59 -0.56 -20.92 -9.47
CA ASP A 59 -0.28 -22.13 -8.68
C ASP A 59 0.44 -21.79 -7.37
N ASN A 60 1.54 -21.03 -7.43
CA ASN A 60 2.31 -20.67 -6.24
C ASN A 60 1.56 -19.72 -5.30
N ALA A 61 0.68 -18.87 -5.83
CA ALA A 61 -0.18 -18.02 -5.02
C ALA A 61 -1.29 -18.83 -4.33
N MET A 62 -1.87 -19.82 -5.02
CA MET A 62 -2.84 -20.75 -4.41
C MET A 62 -2.21 -21.60 -3.31
N GLU A 63 -0.99 -22.10 -3.51
CA GLU A 63 -0.23 -22.78 -2.45
C GLU A 63 -0.06 -21.89 -1.21
N ALA A 64 0.32 -20.62 -1.40
CA ALA A 64 0.45 -19.67 -0.31
C ALA A 64 -0.89 -19.43 0.41
N ILE A 65 -2.01 -19.33 -0.33
CA ILE A 65 -3.35 -19.19 0.24
C ILE A 65 -3.75 -20.43 1.05
N TYR A 66 -3.40 -21.64 0.59
CA TYR A 66 -3.67 -22.86 1.35
C TYR A 66 -2.92 -22.89 2.67
N VAL A 67 -1.65 -22.47 2.70
CA VAL A 67 -0.90 -22.32 3.95
C VAL A 67 -1.57 -21.30 4.90
N LEU A 68 -2.06 -20.18 4.37
CA LEU A 68 -2.81 -19.19 5.16
C LEU A 68 -4.10 -19.80 5.72
N ARG A 69 -4.85 -20.54 4.89
CA ARG A 69 -6.09 -21.22 5.29
C ARG A 69 -5.84 -22.26 6.37
N ASP A 70 -4.78 -23.05 6.28
CA ASP A 70 -4.52 -24.09 7.29
C ASP A 70 -4.14 -23.47 8.64
N LYS A 71 -3.53 -22.28 8.64
CA LYS A 71 -3.14 -21.57 9.86
C LYS A 71 -4.29 -20.80 10.53
N PHE A 72 -5.21 -20.23 9.76
CA PHE A 72 -6.24 -19.31 10.27
C PHE A 72 -7.69 -19.71 9.95
N GLY A 73 -7.88 -20.71 9.11
CA GLY A 73 -9.17 -21.20 8.66
C GLY A 73 -9.76 -22.18 9.67
N SER A 74 -10.67 -21.70 10.50
CA SER A 74 -11.47 -22.50 11.42
C SER A 74 -12.62 -23.22 10.68
N GLY A 75 -12.33 -23.98 9.63
CA GLY A 75 -13.33 -24.65 8.78
C GLY A 75 -14.25 -23.67 8.00
N GLY A 76 -14.71 -24.05 6.81
CA GLY A 76 -15.69 -23.26 6.04
C GLY A 76 -15.22 -22.81 4.65
N LEU A 77 -15.71 -21.65 4.18
CA LEU A 77 -15.54 -21.12 2.81
C LEU A 77 -14.30 -20.24 2.61
N PHE A 78 -13.47 -20.04 3.64
CA PHE A 78 -12.29 -19.18 3.58
C PHE A 78 -11.27 -19.70 2.56
N GLY A 79 -10.86 -18.83 1.63
CA GLY A 79 -9.89 -19.19 0.59
C GLY A 79 -10.44 -20.09 -0.51
N ASN A 80 -11.74 -20.39 -0.51
CA ASN A 80 -12.38 -21.08 -1.63
C ASN A 80 -12.66 -20.08 -2.75
N GLU A 81 -11.99 -20.25 -3.89
CA GLU A 81 -12.26 -19.45 -5.08
C GLU A 81 -13.73 -19.56 -5.49
N LYS A 82 -14.32 -18.42 -5.83
CA LYS A 82 -15.69 -18.32 -6.30
C LYS A 82 -15.80 -18.51 -7.81
N ASP A 83 -14.80 -18.05 -8.55
CA ASP A 83 -14.71 -18.05 -10.00
C ASP A 83 -13.25 -17.84 -10.46
N GLN A 84 -13.02 -17.60 -11.76
CA GLN A 84 -11.68 -17.38 -12.34
C GLN A 84 -11.10 -15.97 -12.12
N SER A 85 -11.75 -15.11 -11.33
CA SER A 85 -11.29 -13.73 -11.14
C SER A 85 -9.95 -13.63 -10.40
N PHE A 86 -9.58 -14.60 -9.55
CA PHE A 86 -8.25 -14.61 -8.92
C PHE A 86 -7.15 -14.87 -9.95
N LYS A 87 -7.34 -15.90 -10.78
CA LYS A 87 -6.45 -16.20 -11.91
C LYS A 87 -6.28 -15.00 -12.85
N SER A 88 -7.37 -14.29 -13.14
CA SER A 88 -7.34 -13.04 -13.91
C SER A 88 -6.53 -11.95 -13.19
N SER A 89 -6.71 -11.79 -11.88
CA SER A 89 -5.99 -10.79 -11.08
C SER A 89 -4.47 -11.02 -11.10
N ILE A 90 -4.03 -12.27 -10.92
CA ILE A 90 -2.61 -12.65 -11.01
C ILE A 90 -2.07 -12.45 -12.43
N SER A 91 -2.85 -12.74 -13.46
CA SER A 91 -2.42 -12.53 -14.84
C SER A 91 -2.30 -11.03 -15.19
N THR A 92 -3.16 -10.20 -14.62
CA THR A 92 -3.24 -8.75 -14.88
C THR A 92 -1.99 -8.01 -14.41
N ILE A 93 -1.42 -8.38 -13.25
CA ILE A 93 -0.20 -7.72 -12.74
C ILE A 93 1.02 -7.96 -13.66
N TYR A 94 0.93 -8.89 -14.61
CA TYR A 94 1.96 -9.20 -15.60
C TYR A 94 1.55 -8.86 -17.04
N GLN A 95 0.46 -8.12 -17.21
CA GLN A 95 -0.04 -7.75 -18.52
C GLN A 95 0.91 -6.76 -19.21
N THR A 96 1.04 -6.92 -20.53
CA THR A 96 1.83 -6.03 -21.39
C THR A 96 0.96 -5.26 -22.37
N PHE A 97 1.36 -4.03 -22.72
CA PHE A 97 0.80 -3.24 -23.81
C PHE A 97 1.93 -2.69 -24.69
N GLY A 98 1.85 -2.93 -26.00
CA GLY A 98 2.89 -2.47 -26.92
C GLY A 98 4.26 -3.13 -26.73
N GLY A 99 4.32 -4.28 -26.04
CA GLY A 99 5.57 -4.98 -25.71
C GLY A 99 6.14 -4.65 -24.32
N GLU A 100 5.59 -3.63 -23.65
CA GLU A 100 6.04 -3.18 -22.32
C GLU A 100 5.09 -3.68 -21.23
N GLU A 101 5.62 -4.05 -20.06
CA GLU A 101 4.78 -4.39 -18.90
C GLU A 101 4.00 -3.16 -18.41
N LEU A 102 2.70 -3.35 -18.10
CA LEU A 102 1.86 -2.28 -17.54
C LEU A 102 2.28 -1.90 -16.11
N TYR A 103 2.92 -2.82 -15.39
CA TYR A 103 3.39 -2.66 -14.02
C TYR A 103 4.86 -3.11 -13.96
N PRO A 104 5.81 -2.25 -14.36
CA PRO A 104 7.20 -2.65 -14.55
C PRO A 104 7.94 -2.98 -13.25
N SER A 105 7.49 -2.48 -12.09
CA SER A 105 8.17 -2.71 -10.80
C SER A 105 7.44 -3.67 -9.86
N ILE A 106 8.18 -4.22 -8.88
CA ILE A 106 7.62 -5.07 -7.82
C ILE A 106 6.55 -4.30 -7.03
N GLU A 107 6.79 -3.03 -6.70
CA GLU A 107 5.87 -2.18 -5.94
C GLU A 107 4.55 -1.98 -6.67
N GLU A 108 4.59 -1.72 -7.99
CA GLU A 108 3.40 -1.58 -8.82
C GLU A 108 2.60 -2.88 -8.91
N LYS A 109 3.29 -4.00 -9.13
CA LYS A 109 2.67 -5.33 -9.16
C LYS A 109 2.04 -5.69 -7.81
N ALA A 110 2.73 -5.41 -6.71
CA ALA A 110 2.24 -5.63 -5.35
C ALA A 110 0.99 -4.80 -5.07
N ALA A 111 1.05 -3.49 -5.37
CA ALA A 111 -0.08 -2.57 -5.18
C ALA A 111 -1.29 -2.98 -6.01
N MET A 112 -1.09 -3.36 -7.27
CA MET A 112 -2.15 -3.83 -8.16
C MET A 112 -2.71 -5.19 -7.71
N LEU A 113 -1.88 -6.10 -7.20
CA LEU A 113 -2.32 -7.38 -6.63
C LEU A 113 -3.23 -7.15 -5.42
N LEU A 114 -2.81 -6.26 -4.49
CA LEU A 114 -3.62 -5.88 -3.33
C LEU A 114 -4.95 -5.26 -3.77
N TYR A 115 -4.93 -4.38 -4.78
CA TYR A 115 -6.12 -3.74 -5.33
C TYR A 115 -7.11 -4.77 -5.90
N LEU A 116 -6.66 -5.57 -6.87
CA LEU A 116 -7.52 -6.48 -7.63
C LEU A 116 -8.14 -7.56 -6.74
N VAL A 117 -7.35 -8.20 -5.87
CA VAL A 117 -7.87 -9.26 -4.99
C VAL A 117 -8.86 -8.70 -3.97
N THR A 118 -8.64 -7.46 -3.50
CA THR A 118 -9.58 -6.78 -2.59
C THR A 118 -10.90 -6.44 -3.30
N LYS A 119 -10.86 -5.91 -4.53
CA LYS A 119 -12.05 -5.45 -5.27
C LYS A 119 -12.83 -6.55 -5.97
N ASN A 120 -12.16 -7.55 -6.53
CA ASN A 120 -12.80 -8.56 -7.37
C ASN A 120 -13.59 -9.61 -6.57
N HIS A 121 -13.39 -9.67 -5.25
CA HIS A 121 -14.04 -10.64 -4.37
C HIS A 121 -13.91 -12.08 -4.91
N SER A 122 -12.68 -12.45 -5.26
CA SER A 122 -12.38 -13.71 -5.95
C SER A 122 -12.61 -14.96 -5.10
N PHE A 123 -12.70 -14.80 -3.79
CA PHE A 123 -12.92 -15.87 -2.82
C PHE A 123 -14.28 -15.73 -2.15
N SER A 124 -14.84 -16.86 -1.74
CA SER A 124 -16.14 -16.93 -1.06
C SER A 124 -16.13 -16.25 0.31
N ASP A 125 -15.01 -16.33 1.02
CA ASP A 125 -14.74 -15.55 2.23
C ASP A 125 -13.24 -15.21 2.32
N GLY A 126 -12.92 -14.14 3.05
CA GLY A 126 -11.56 -13.79 3.41
C GLY A 126 -10.84 -12.86 2.44
N ASN A 127 -11.50 -12.33 1.40
CA ASN A 127 -10.86 -11.53 0.34
C ASN A 127 -9.87 -10.47 0.83
N LYS A 128 -10.26 -9.64 1.81
CA LYS A 128 -9.36 -8.60 2.38
C LYS A 128 -8.13 -9.21 3.06
N ARG A 129 -8.31 -10.30 3.81
CA ARG A 129 -7.22 -11.01 4.50
C ARG A 129 -6.29 -11.70 3.49
N ILE A 130 -6.85 -12.31 2.46
CA ILE A 130 -6.12 -12.97 1.38
C ILE A 130 -5.33 -11.94 0.56
N ALA A 131 -5.95 -10.82 0.20
CA ALA A 131 -5.30 -9.72 -0.52
C ALA A 131 -4.10 -9.16 0.27
N ALA A 132 -4.31 -8.83 1.55
CA ALA A 132 -3.26 -8.35 2.43
C ALA A 132 -2.13 -9.37 2.60
N PHE A 133 -2.46 -10.66 2.72
CA PHE A 133 -1.46 -11.72 2.81
C PHE A 133 -0.66 -11.88 1.51
N LEU A 134 -1.32 -11.95 0.36
CA LEU A 134 -0.64 -12.08 -0.94
C LEU A 134 0.27 -10.90 -1.23
N PHE A 135 -0.15 -9.70 -0.85
CA PHE A 135 0.66 -8.49 -0.92
C PHE A 135 1.96 -8.63 -0.11
N LEU A 136 1.87 -8.99 1.18
CA LEU A 136 3.06 -9.21 2.01
C LEU A 136 3.94 -10.36 1.49
N TRP A 137 3.31 -11.48 1.10
CA TRP A 137 4.00 -12.64 0.56
C TRP A 137 4.76 -12.30 -0.72
N PHE A 138 4.17 -11.51 -1.63
CA PHE A 138 4.82 -11.11 -2.87
C PHE A 138 6.02 -10.19 -2.63
N LEU A 139 5.91 -9.24 -1.68
CA LEU A 139 7.02 -8.38 -1.27
C LEU A 139 8.15 -9.20 -0.61
N GLU A 140 7.80 -10.18 0.22
CA GLU A 140 8.76 -11.07 0.89
C GLU A 140 9.53 -11.92 -0.12
N LYS A 141 8.82 -12.53 -1.07
CA LYS A 141 9.44 -13.40 -2.08
C LYS A 141 10.35 -12.64 -3.04
N ASN A 142 10.11 -11.33 -3.20
CA ASN A 142 10.98 -10.42 -3.94
C ASN A 142 12.01 -9.69 -3.06
N GLY A 143 12.08 -9.98 -1.75
CA GLY A 143 13.12 -9.47 -0.87
C GLY A 143 12.99 -8.00 -0.48
N ILE A 144 11.81 -7.39 -0.65
CA ILE A 144 11.58 -5.97 -0.33
C ILE A 144 10.65 -5.73 0.86
N LEU A 145 10.13 -6.79 1.50
CA LEU A 145 9.26 -6.63 2.68
C LEU A 145 9.99 -6.02 3.89
N TYR A 146 11.31 -6.20 3.96
CA TYR A 146 12.14 -5.70 5.05
C TYR A 146 13.18 -4.71 4.51
N LYS A 147 13.39 -3.62 5.26
CA LYS A 147 14.43 -2.64 4.99
C LYS A 147 15.81 -3.21 5.35
N SER A 148 16.87 -2.51 4.92
CA SER A 148 18.26 -2.91 5.17
C SER A 148 18.62 -3.07 6.65
N ASP A 149 17.92 -2.37 7.54
CA ASP A 149 18.07 -2.45 9.00
C ASP A 149 17.18 -3.54 9.65
N SER A 150 16.58 -4.42 8.83
CA SER A 150 15.63 -5.47 9.23
C SER A 150 14.30 -4.96 9.80
N THR A 151 14.03 -3.65 9.72
CA THR A 151 12.69 -3.13 10.04
C THR A 151 11.71 -3.48 8.93
N ARG A 152 10.42 -3.56 9.26
CA ARG A 152 9.38 -3.85 8.28
C ARG A 152 9.16 -2.63 7.40
N LEU A 153 9.01 -2.86 6.09
CA LEU A 153 8.59 -1.81 5.17
C LEU A 153 7.19 -1.31 5.52
N ILE A 154 6.30 -2.21 5.96
CA ILE A 154 4.89 -1.92 6.22
C ILE A 154 4.49 -2.41 7.61
N GLU A 155 3.98 -1.48 8.41
CA GLU A 155 3.44 -1.75 9.73
C GLU A 155 2.00 -2.29 9.67
N ASN A 156 1.58 -3.00 10.73
CA ASN A 156 0.27 -3.67 10.78
C ASN A 156 -0.91 -2.71 10.58
N ASN A 157 -0.84 -1.53 11.18
CA ASN A 157 -1.87 -0.48 11.05
C ASN A 157 -1.95 0.06 9.62
N THR A 158 -0.81 0.27 8.96
CA THR A 158 -0.74 0.69 7.56
C THR A 158 -1.36 -0.36 6.64
N LEU A 159 -1.03 -1.64 6.82
CA LEU A 159 -1.61 -2.72 6.03
C LEU A 159 -3.15 -2.77 6.14
N VAL A 160 -3.68 -2.64 7.35
CA VAL A 160 -5.12 -2.58 7.59
C VAL A 160 -5.72 -1.37 6.90
N ALA A 161 -5.13 -0.18 7.07
CA ALA A 161 -5.61 1.05 6.48
C ALA A 161 -5.65 0.98 4.94
N LEU A 162 -4.58 0.50 4.29
CA LEU A 162 -4.52 0.36 2.83
C LEU A 162 -5.57 -0.62 2.30
N THR A 163 -5.74 -1.76 2.97
CA THR A 163 -6.71 -2.78 2.56
C THR A 163 -8.15 -2.25 2.67
N LEU A 164 -8.46 -1.50 3.72
CA LEU A 164 -9.77 -0.87 3.89
C LEU A 164 -9.97 0.29 2.92
N MET A 165 -8.95 1.14 2.73
CA MET A 165 -8.99 2.24 1.76
C MET A 165 -9.32 1.74 0.35
N ILE A 166 -8.65 0.68 -0.12
CA ILE A 166 -8.99 0.05 -1.40
C ILE A 166 -10.43 -0.45 -1.41
N ALA A 167 -10.84 -1.17 -0.36
CA ALA A 167 -12.18 -1.74 -0.32
C ALA A 167 -13.28 -0.70 -0.47
N GLU A 168 -13.13 0.43 0.22
CA GLU A 168 -14.09 1.54 0.22
C GLU A 168 -13.93 2.47 -1.00
N SER A 169 -12.80 2.41 -1.71
CA SER A 169 -12.56 3.21 -2.92
C SER A 169 -13.51 2.85 -4.06
N ARG A 170 -13.81 3.81 -4.92
CA ARG A 170 -14.53 3.58 -6.18
C ARG A 170 -13.61 3.01 -7.25
N THR A 171 -14.19 2.37 -8.26
CA THR A 171 -13.40 1.74 -9.33
C THR A 171 -12.60 2.77 -10.13
N GLU A 172 -13.12 3.98 -10.31
CA GLU A 172 -12.45 5.08 -11.00
C GLU A 172 -11.22 5.59 -10.25
N GLU A 173 -11.11 5.29 -8.95
CA GLU A 173 -9.99 5.69 -8.09
C GLU A 173 -8.84 4.66 -8.12
N LYS A 174 -8.93 3.61 -8.96
CA LYS A 174 -7.89 2.57 -9.06
C LYS A 174 -6.48 3.14 -9.16
N ASP A 175 -6.25 4.00 -10.15
CA ASP A 175 -4.89 4.44 -10.47
C ASP A 175 -4.30 5.30 -9.35
N ILE A 176 -5.12 6.13 -8.69
CA ILE A 176 -4.66 6.92 -7.55
C ILE A 176 -4.40 6.03 -6.32
N MET A 177 -5.24 5.04 -6.03
CA MET A 177 -5.01 4.09 -4.93
C MET A 177 -3.70 3.33 -5.10
N VAL A 178 -3.43 2.86 -6.33
CA VAL A 178 -2.19 2.14 -6.66
C VAL A 178 -0.99 3.05 -6.51
N LYS A 179 -1.04 4.27 -7.03
CA LYS A 179 0.05 5.27 -6.86
C LYS A 179 0.36 5.58 -5.41
N VAL A 180 -0.67 5.74 -4.57
CA VAL A 180 -0.49 5.96 -3.12
C VAL A 180 0.23 4.78 -2.49
N ILE A 181 -0.21 3.55 -2.77
CA ILE A 181 0.43 2.35 -2.21
C ILE A 181 1.89 2.26 -2.66
N VAL A 182 2.17 2.47 -3.95
CA VAL A 182 3.54 2.45 -4.50
C VAL A 182 4.42 3.48 -3.79
N ASN A 183 3.94 4.70 -3.57
CA ASN A 183 4.71 5.73 -2.84
C ASN A 183 4.94 5.36 -1.36
N LEU A 184 4.07 4.57 -0.76
CA LEU A 184 4.24 4.12 0.62
C LEU A 184 5.22 2.94 0.76
N ILE A 185 5.56 2.25 -0.34
CA ILE A 185 6.39 1.05 -0.32
C ILE A 185 7.64 1.15 -1.22
N ASN A 186 7.86 2.30 -1.84
CA ASN A 186 9.05 2.56 -2.64
C ASN A 186 10.28 2.81 -1.74
N GLN A 187 11.45 2.97 -2.36
CA GLN A 187 12.72 3.13 -1.67
C GLN A 187 12.91 4.49 -0.99
N ASN A 188 11.98 5.44 -1.15
CA ASN A 188 12.05 6.72 -0.45
C ASN A 188 11.53 6.62 1.00
N ASN A 189 10.80 5.57 1.35
CA ASN A 189 10.22 5.33 2.67
C ASN A 189 11.13 4.46 3.54
#